data_AF-A0A5B7AHZ7-F1
#
_entry.id   AF-A0A5B7AHZ7-F1
#
_cell.length_a   1.000
_cell.length_b   1.000
_cell.length_c   1.000
_cell.angle_alpha   90.00
_cell.angle_beta   90.00
_cell.angle_gamma   90.00
#
_symmetry.space_group_name_H-M   'P 1'
#
loop_
_entity.id
_entity.type
_entity.pdbx_description
1 polymer ?
#
loop_
_entity_poly.entity_id
_entity_poly.type
_entity_poly.pdbx_seq_one_letter_code
_entity_poly.pdbx_strand_id
1 'polypeptide(L)'
;MVAEGVVVVVVREFDPKKDCRVVEEVERRCEVGPSGKLSLFTDLLGDPICRVRHSPAYLMLVAEMVFGNEDKEEREIVGMIRGCIKTVTCGKKFSRNGKNGNDPTKPIPVYTKLAYILGLRVSPSHRRMGIGLKLVRRMEEWFREKGAEYSYIATENDNQASVKLFADKCGYSKFRTPSILVQPVFAHRVRVTKRVTIIKLTPSDAESFYRRRFSTIEFFPRDIDSVLNNKLNLGTFIAVATGTNSAESCPGSERFLANLPESWAVLSVWNCKDVFKLEVRGASRVRKVFAKTTRLVDRALPWLQLPSVPEVFRPFGLHFLYGLGGEGPLSVKFVKALCGFAHNLAKERGCGVVATEVSSGEPFRLGIPHWRRLSCAEDLWCIKRLGEGYSDGSVGDWTKSPPGMSIFVDPREF
;
A
#
# COMPACT_ATOMS: atom_id res chain seq x y z
N MET A 1 -23.55 -14.58 46.73
CA MET A 1 -23.86 -14.63 45.29
C MET A 1 -23.28 -13.36 44.68
N VAL A 2 -22.17 -13.45 43.97
CA VAL A 2 -21.59 -12.31 43.27
C VAL A 2 -22.43 -12.14 42.01
N ALA A 3 -23.11 -11.00 41.86
CA ALA A 3 -23.85 -10.69 40.64
C ALA A 3 -22.88 -10.79 39.45
N GLU A 4 -23.16 -11.71 38.53
CA GLU A 4 -22.41 -11.83 37.28
C GLU A 4 -22.66 -10.56 36.46
N GLY A 5 -21.68 -9.65 36.47
CA GLY A 5 -21.73 -8.43 35.67
C GLY A 5 -21.83 -8.78 34.20
N VAL A 6 -22.78 -8.15 33.50
CA VAL A 6 -23.02 -8.41 32.08
C VAL A 6 -21.89 -7.78 31.26
N VAL A 7 -21.16 -8.60 30.51
CA VAL A 7 -20.10 -8.15 29.61
C VAL A 7 -20.67 -8.01 28.20
N VAL A 8 -20.75 -6.79 27.69
CA VAL A 8 -21.24 -6.51 26.33
C VAL A 8 -20.14 -5.90 25.47
N VAL A 9 -19.99 -6.42 24.25
CA VAL A 9 -19.14 -5.79 23.23
C VAL A 9 -19.99 -4.85 22.38
N VAL A 10 -19.65 -3.57 22.34
CA VAL A 10 -20.30 -2.56 21.49
C VAL A 10 -19.32 -2.12 20.40
N VAL A 11 -19.77 -2.06 19.15
CA VAL A 11 -18.98 -1.51 18.04
C VAL A 11 -19.54 -0.16 17.66
N ARG A 12 -18.68 0.86 17.65
CA ARG A 12 -19.05 2.23 17.32
C ARG A 12 -17.98 2.91 16.46
N GLU A 13 -18.33 4.05 15.89
CA GLU A 13 -17.37 4.90 15.20
C GLU A 13 -16.31 5.45 16.16
N PHE A 14 -15.10 5.57 15.65
CA PHE A 14 -13.98 6.19 16.34
C PHE A 14 -14.20 7.69 16.55
N ASP A 15 -14.02 8.19 17.77
CA ASP A 15 -14.03 9.62 18.12
C ASP A 15 -12.59 10.12 18.30
N PRO A 16 -12.06 10.92 17.36
CA PRO A 16 -10.68 11.42 17.43
C PRO A 16 -10.37 12.24 18.69
N LYS A 17 -11.38 12.83 19.35
CA LYS A 17 -11.14 13.65 20.54
C LYS A 17 -10.92 12.81 21.79
N LYS A 18 -11.49 11.60 21.84
CA LYS A 18 -11.53 10.75 23.04
C LYS A 18 -10.67 9.50 22.90
N ASP A 19 -10.65 8.91 21.71
CA ASP A 19 -10.18 7.56 21.52
C ASP A 19 -8.71 7.47 21.11
N CYS A 20 -8.10 8.55 20.58
CA CYS A 20 -6.76 8.52 19.99
C CYS A 20 -5.72 7.81 20.86
N ARG A 21 -5.58 8.23 22.12
CA ARG A 21 -4.58 7.68 23.04
C ARG A 21 -4.81 6.20 23.34
N VAL A 22 -6.06 5.83 23.59
CA VAL A 22 -6.43 4.45 23.94
C VAL A 22 -6.23 3.52 22.74
N VAL A 23 -6.59 3.99 21.55
CA VAL A 23 -6.38 3.29 20.28
C VAL A 23 -4.89 3.07 20.00
N GLU A 24 -4.04 4.08 20.16
CA GLU A 24 -2.59 3.92 20.02
C GLU A 24 -2.02 2.89 21.00
N GLU A 25 -2.56 2.84 22.22
CA GLU A 25 -2.16 1.84 23.20
C GLU A 25 -2.62 0.43 22.80
N VAL A 26 -3.84 0.26 22.30
CA VAL A 26 -4.32 -1.03 21.77
C VAL A 26 -3.48 -1.49 20.60
N GLU A 27 -3.11 -0.60 19.66
CA GLU A 27 -2.19 -0.93 18.58
C GLU A 27 -0.85 -1.43 19.12
N ARG A 28 -0.27 -0.69 20.07
CA ARG A 28 1.00 -1.06 20.68
C ARG A 28 0.96 -2.43 21.36
N ARG A 29 -0.15 -2.74 22.06
CA ARG A 29 -0.40 -4.06 22.67
C ARG A 29 -0.56 -5.16 21.62
N CYS A 30 -1.09 -4.85 20.44
CA CYS A 30 -1.30 -5.82 19.37
C CYS A 30 -0.05 -6.12 18.53
N GLU A 31 0.92 -5.20 18.49
CA GLU A 31 2.18 -5.32 17.73
C GLU A 31 3.28 -6.12 18.45
N VAL A 32 2.94 -6.79 19.55
CA VAL A 32 3.85 -7.67 20.27
C VAL A 32 3.97 -9.01 19.52
N GLY A 33 5.04 -9.15 18.74
CA GLY A 33 5.49 -10.46 18.22
C GLY A 33 5.92 -11.39 19.36
N PRO A 34 6.15 -12.70 19.10
CA PRO A 34 6.64 -13.62 20.11
C PRO A 34 7.89 -13.05 20.79
N SER A 35 7.94 -13.09 22.12
CA SER A 35 9.07 -12.57 22.89
C SER A 35 10.40 -13.12 22.36
N GLY A 36 11.33 -12.21 22.03
CA GLY A 36 12.67 -12.57 21.54
C GLY A 36 12.84 -12.69 20.02
N LYS A 37 11.79 -12.54 19.19
CA LYS A 37 11.92 -12.44 17.73
C LYS A 37 11.96 -10.97 17.25
N LEU A 38 12.52 -10.74 16.07
CA LEU A 38 12.46 -9.43 15.41
C LEU A 38 10.99 -9.13 15.08
N SER A 39 10.51 -7.96 15.47
CA SER A 39 9.16 -7.49 15.16
C SER A 39 9.20 -6.08 14.56
N LEU A 40 8.25 -5.80 13.66
CA LEU A 40 8.06 -4.49 13.09
C LEU A 40 6.95 -3.77 13.85
N PHE A 41 7.25 -2.59 14.37
CA PHE A 41 6.34 -1.73 15.10
C PHE A 41 5.97 -0.52 14.23
N THR A 42 4.73 -0.06 14.32
CA THR A 42 4.19 1.09 13.59
C THR A 42 3.87 2.21 14.57
N ASP A 43 4.46 3.37 14.35
CA ASP A 43 4.13 4.60 15.06
C ASP A 43 3.27 5.49 14.14
N LEU A 44 1.99 5.63 14.47
CA LEU A 44 1.01 6.40 13.70
C LEU A 44 1.06 7.91 13.96
N LEU A 45 2.06 8.40 14.69
CA LEU A 45 2.33 9.84 14.88
C LEU A 45 1.15 10.63 15.47
N GLY A 46 0.32 10.04 16.32
CA GLY A 46 -0.86 10.72 16.88
C GLY A 46 -2.12 10.61 16.04
N ASP A 47 -2.07 9.96 14.86
CA ASP A 47 -3.18 9.90 13.91
C ASP A 47 -3.58 8.45 13.57
N PRO A 48 -4.49 7.83 14.34
CA PRO A 48 -4.94 6.48 14.07
C PRO A 48 -5.61 6.27 12.72
N ILE A 49 -6.09 7.31 12.03
CA ILE A 49 -6.76 7.19 10.73
C ILE A 49 -5.85 7.54 9.54
N CYS A 50 -4.56 7.81 9.78
CA CYS A 50 -3.60 8.31 8.79
C CYS A 50 -3.55 7.46 7.51
N ARG A 51 -3.66 6.14 7.64
CA ARG A 51 -3.55 5.17 6.54
C ARG A 51 -4.82 5.00 5.69
N VAL A 52 -5.92 5.66 6.05
CA VAL A 52 -7.18 5.62 5.28
C VAL A 52 -7.71 7.00 4.94
N ARG A 53 -7.27 8.05 5.64
CA ARG A 53 -7.80 9.42 5.54
C ARG A 53 -7.71 10.06 4.15
N HIS A 54 -6.81 9.56 3.31
CA HIS A 54 -6.60 10.08 1.96
C HIS A 54 -7.48 9.39 0.91
N SER A 55 -8.24 8.36 1.30
CA SER A 55 -9.19 7.68 0.42
C SER A 55 -10.49 8.50 0.26
N PRO A 56 -11.21 8.37 -0.87
CA PRO A 56 -12.44 9.12 -1.13
C PRO A 56 -13.54 8.93 -0.08
N ALA A 57 -13.64 7.73 0.47
CA ALA A 57 -14.45 7.44 1.64
C ALA A 57 -13.66 6.52 2.58
N TYR A 58 -13.75 6.78 3.88
CA TYR A 58 -13.10 5.97 4.91
C TYR A 58 -13.92 5.95 6.19
N LEU A 59 -13.71 4.91 6.99
CA LEU A 59 -14.30 4.76 8.31
C LEU A 59 -13.31 4.02 9.23
N MET A 60 -13.30 4.40 10.49
CA MET A 60 -12.66 3.64 11.55
C MET A 60 -13.70 3.30 12.61
N LEU A 61 -13.75 2.02 12.99
CA LEU A 61 -14.60 1.52 14.06
C LEU A 61 -13.74 1.04 15.21
N VAL A 62 -14.25 1.21 16.43
CA VAL A 62 -13.68 0.66 17.66
C VAL A 62 -14.66 -0.32 18.29
N ALA A 63 -14.12 -1.35 18.95
CA ALA A 63 -14.88 -2.26 19.79
C ALA A 63 -14.62 -1.92 21.25
N GLU A 64 -15.67 -1.55 21.97
CA GLU A 64 -15.67 -1.32 23.41
C GLU A 64 -16.23 -2.54 24.13
N MET A 65 -15.53 -2.99 25.17
CA MET A 65 -16.09 -3.86 26.19
C MET A 65 -16.69 -2.96 27.27
N VAL A 66 -17.97 -3.18 27.55
CA VAL A 66 -18.69 -2.53 28.64
C VAL A 66 -18.85 -3.56 29.76
N PHE A 67 -18.33 -3.22 30.92
CA PHE A 67 -18.48 -3.97 32.16
C PHE A 67 -19.44 -3.19 33.06
N GLY A 68 -20.48 -3.83 33.58
CA GLY A 68 -21.43 -3.11 34.43
C GLY A 68 -22.13 -3.98 35.47
N ASN A 69 -22.33 -3.36 36.64
CA ASN A 69 -23.40 -3.62 37.60
C ASN A 69 -24.21 -2.30 37.73
N GLU A 70 -25.38 -2.33 38.38
CA GLU A 70 -26.36 -1.22 38.42
C GLU A 70 -25.80 0.18 38.75
N ASP A 71 -24.65 0.29 39.44
CA ASP A 71 -24.07 1.57 39.88
C ASP A 71 -22.78 2.03 39.16
N LYS A 72 -22.13 1.19 38.33
CA LYS A 72 -20.86 1.55 37.65
C LYS A 72 -20.72 0.86 36.28
N GLU A 73 -20.59 1.66 35.23
CA GLU A 73 -20.18 1.20 33.89
C GLU A 73 -18.70 1.54 33.64
N GLU A 74 -17.88 0.52 33.40
CA GLU A 74 -16.52 0.68 32.88
C GLU A 74 -16.49 0.33 31.40
N ARG A 75 -15.78 1.15 30.60
CA ARG A 75 -15.65 0.96 29.15
C ARG A 75 -14.18 0.89 28.77
N GLU A 76 -13.78 -0.18 28.09
CA GLU A 76 -12.43 -0.33 27.53
C GLU A 76 -12.50 -0.56 26.01
N ILE A 77 -11.75 0.21 25.24
CA ILE A 77 -11.53 -0.11 23.82
C ILE A 77 -10.57 -1.30 23.73
N VAL A 78 -11.06 -2.40 23.16
CA VAL A 78 -10.33 -3.69 23.07
C VAL A 78 -10.01 -4.11 21.63
N GLY A 79 -10.54 -3.39 20.65
CA GLY A 79 -10.26 -3.66 19.24
C GLY A 79 -10.63 -2.50 18.33
N MET A 80 -10.15 -2.57 17.09
CA MET A 80 -10.42 -1.58 16.06
C MET A 80 -10.30 -2.19 14.66
N ILE A 81 -10.91 -1.53 13.69
CA ILE A 81 -10.81 -1.84 12.26
C ILE A 81 -10.89 -0.54 11.46
N ARG A 82 -10.15 -0.46 10.36
CA ARG A 82 -10.23 0.64 9.40
C ARG A 82 -10.74 0.10 8.08
N GLY A 83 -11.47 0.93 7.37
CA GLY A 83 -11.95 0.63 6.03
C GLY A 83 -11.86 1.86 5.17
N CYS A 84 -11.59 1.67 3.88
CA CYS A 84 -11.73 2.71 2.88
C CYS A 84 -12.37 2.17 1.61
N ILE A 85 -12.91 3.08 0.79
CA ILE A 85 -13.57 2.74 -0.47
C ILE A 85 -13.00 3.63 -1.57
N LYS A 86 -12.65 2.99 -2.69
CA LYS A 86 -12.15 3.62 -3.90
C LYS A 86 -12.86 3.04 -5.12
N THR A 87 -12.85 3.78 -6.24
CA THR A 87 -13.33 3.25 -7.52
C THR A 87 -12.13 2.85 -8.35
N VAL A 88 -12.06 1.59 -8.75
CA VAL A 88 -10.89 1.04 -9.45
C VAL A 88 -11.26 0.26 -10.68
N THR A 89 -10.31 0.10 -11.60
CA THR A 89 -10.44 -0.80 -12.74
C THR A 89 -10.42 -2.26 -12.26
N CYS A 90 -11.46 -3.02 -12.59
CA CYS A 90 -11.55 -4.47 -12.34
C CYS A 90 -11.50 -5.32 -13.63
N GLY A 91 -11.51 -4.68 -14.79
CA GLY A 91 -11.42 -5.36 -16.07
C GLY A 91 -11.41 -4.39 -17.25
N LYS A 92 -11.54 -4.95 -18.45
CA LYS A 92 -11.55 -4.17 -19.70
C LYS A 92 -12.58 -4.71 -20.68
N LYS A 93 -13.17 -3.82 -21.49
CA LYS A 93 -14.11 -4.15 -22.55
C LYS A 93 -13.72 -3.44 -23.85
N PHE A 94 -14.03 -4.03 -24.99
CA PHE A 94 -13.89 -3.36 -26.28
C PHE A 94 -15.19 -2.64 -26.65
N SER A 95 -15.09 -1.48 -27.31
CA SER A 95 -16.26 -0.75 -27.78
C SER A 95 -16.94 -1.51 -28.91
N ARG A 96 -18.23 -1.83 -28.76
CA ARG A 96 -19.00 -2.58 -29.77
C ARG A 96 -19.57 -1.70 -30.90
N ASN A 97 -19.54 -0.37 -30.77
CA ASN A 97 -20.08 0.55 -31.77
C ASN A 97 -19.26 1.86 -31.81
N GLY A 98 -18.76 2.24 -32.99
CA GLY A 98 -17.97 3.46 -33.23
C GLY A 98 -18.73 4.80 -33.12
N LYS A 99 -19.85 4.85 -32.40
CA LYS A 99 -20.72 6.04 -32.33
C LYS A 99 -20.13 7.23 -31.55
N ASN A 100 -19.06 7.01 -30.77
CA ASN A 100 -18.46 8.06 -29.93
C ASN A 100 -17.02 8.45 -30.33
N GLY A 101 -16.60 8.20 -31.57
CA GLY A 101 -15.25 8.59 -32.05
C GLY A 101 -14.08 7.86 -31.36
N ASN A 102 -14.36 6.89 -30.49
CA ASN A 102 -13.35 6.04 -29.87
C ASN A 102 -12.98 4.90 -30.81
N ASP A 103 -11.68 4.73 -31.01
CA ASP A 103 -11.06 3.64 -31.76
C ASP A 103 -11.57 2.27 -31.25
N PRO A 104 -12.26 1.48 -32.08
CA PRO A 104 -12.84 0.20 -31.67
C PRO A 104 -11.79 -0.84 -31.24
N THR A 105 -10.50 -0.61 -31.56
CA THR A 105 -9.40 -1.48 -31.16
C THR A 105 -8.88 -1.22 -29.75
N LYS A 106 -9.26 -0.09 -29.12
CA LYS A 106 -8.75 0.27 -27.79
C LYS A 106 -9.63 -0.28 -26.67
N PRO A 107 -9.05 -1.00 -25.70
CA PRO A 107 -9.78 -1.47 -24.53
C PRO A 107 -10.17 -0.29 -23.63
N ILE A 108 -11.41 -0.29 -23.16
CA ILE A 108 -11.95 0.68 -22.21
C ILE A 108 -12.01 0.02 -20.82
N PRO A 109 -11.60 0.71 -19.75
CA PRO A 109 -11.66 0.16 -18.40
C PRO A 109 -13.10 -0.07 -17.94
N VAL A 110 -13.28 -1.15 -17.18
CA VAL A 110 -14.49 -1.42 -16.41
C VAL A 110 -14.18 -1.09 -14.95
N TYR A 111 -15.01 -0.25 -14.35
CA TYR A 111 -14.81 0.21 -12.98
C TYR A 111 -15.74 -0.49 -12.01
N THR A 112 -15.28 -0.67 -10.78
CA THR A 112 -16.08 -1.10 -9.64
C THR A 112 -15.75 -0.24 -8.43
N LYS A 113 -16.71 -0.08 -7.50
CA LYS A 113 -16.41 0.39 -6.15
C LYS A 113 -15.84 -0.77 -5.33
N LEU A 114 -14.64 -0.57 -4.82
CA LEU A 114 -13.87 -1.55 -4.08
C LEU A 114 -13.59 -1.01 -2.67
N ALA A 115 -13.96 -1.80 -1.67
CA ALA A 115 -13.63 -1.55 -0.28
C ALA A 115 -12.34 -2.28 0.11
N TYR A 116 -11.52 -1.65 0.94
CA TYR A 116 -10.32 -2.24 1.52
C TYR A 116 -10.45 -2.23 3.05
N ILE A 117 -10.25 -3.38 3.68
CA ILE A 117 -10.13 -3.48 5.14
C ILE A 117 -8.67 -3.42 5.51
N LEU A 118 -8.35 -2.51 6.43
CA LEU A 118 -7.00 -2.29 6.91
C LEU A 118 -6.95 -2.29 8.44
N GLY A 119 -5.84 -2.80 8.98
CA GLY A 119 -5.48 -2.57 10.37
C GLY A 119 -6.50 -3.10 11.39
N LEU A 120 -7.09 -4.28 11.13
CA LEU A 120 -7.89 -4.99 12.12
C LEU A 120 -7.00 -5.41 13.29
N ARG A 121 -7.26 -4.88 14.47
CA ARG A 121 -6.53 -5.20 15.70
C ARG A 121 -7.51 -5.59 16.80
N VAL A 122 -7.20 -6.64 17.53
CA VAL A 122 -7.91 -7.05 18.76
C VAL A 122 -6.86 -7.37 19.81
N SER A 123 -7.02 -6.74 20.97
CA SER A 123 -6.14 -6.89 22.13
C SER A 123 -5.92 -8.38 22.41
N PRO A 124 -4.66 -8.84 22.62
CA PRO A 124 -4.36 -10.26 22.81
C PRO A 124 -5.22 -10.98 23.85
N SER A 125 -5.51 -10.32 24.98
CA SER A 125 -6.34 -10.86 26.08
C SER A 125 -7.82 -11.03 25.70
N HIS A 126 -8.27 -10.37 24.63
CA HIS A 126 -9.66 -10.35 24.18
C HIS A 126 -9.85 -11.08 22.84
N ARG A 127 -8.83 -11.81 22.39
CA ARG A 127 -8.94 -12.62 21.16
C ARG A 127 -9.86 -13.82 21.42
N ARG A 128 -10.42 -14.36 20.33
CA ARG A 128 -11.35 -15.52 20.34
C ARG A 128 -12.70 -15.26 21.02
N MET A 129 -13.01 -14.02 21.40
CA MET A 129 -14.33 -13.60 21.90
C MET A 129 -15.29 -13.10 20.81
N GLY A 130 -15.01 -13.38 19.53
CA GLY A 130 -15.84 -12.92 18.40
C GLY A 130 -15.73 -11.43 18.04
N ILE A 131 -14.96 -10.62 18.78
CA ILE A 131 -14.81 -9.16 18.55
C ILE A 131 -14.37 -8.84 17.12
N GLY A 132 -13.33 -9.53 16.62
CA GLY A 132 -12.82 -9.30 15.25
C GLY A 132 -13.87 -9.58 14.18
N LEU A 133 -14.68 -10.62 14.35
CA LEU A 133 -15.79 -10.94 13.45
C LEU A 133 -16.87 -9.85 13.49
N LYS A 134 -17.22 -9.36 14.68
CA LYS A 134 -18.20 -8.27 14.86
C LYS A 134 -17.74 -6.97 14.18
N LEU A 135 -16.47 -6.61 14.34
CA LEU A 135 -15.86 -5.46 13.67
C LEU A 135 -15.90 -5.59 12.14
N VAL A 136 -15.53 -6.74 11.58
CA VAL A 136 -15.57 -6.98 10.13
C VAL A 136 -16.99 -6.89 9.59
N ARG A 137 -17.99 -7.52 10.25
CA ARG A 137 -19.38 -7.47 9.82
C ARG A 137 -19.93 -6.04 9.77
N ARG A 138 -19.70 -5.26 10.83
CA ARG A 138 -20.12 -3.86 10.90
C ARG A 138 -19.44 -2.98 9.85
N MET A 139 -18.18 -3.27 9.52
CA MET A 139 -17.47 -2.59 8.44
C MET A 139 -18.02 -2.98 7.06
N GLU A 140 -18.35 -4.27 6.84
CA GLU A 140 -18.99 -4.71 5.59
C GLU A 140 -20.39 -4.12 5.39
N GLU A 141 -21.17 -3.94 6.46
CA GLU A 141 -22.44 -3.21 6.43
C GLU A 141 -22.24 -1.79 5.89
N TRP A 142 -21.28 -1.05 6.45
CA TRP A 142 -20.93 0.29 5.96
C TRP A 142 -20.44 0.27 4.50
N PHE A 143 -19.65 -0.73 4.10
CA PHE A 143 -19.24 -0.88 2.70
C PHE A 143 -20.43 -1.07 1.76
N ARG A 144 -21.42 -1.90 2.13
CA ARG A 144 -22.66 -2.09 1.35
C ARG A 144 -23.48 -0.81 1.27
N GLU A 145 -23.63 -0.10 2.39
CA GLU A 145 -24.33 1.20 2.45
C GLU A 145 -23.69 2.25 1.53
N LYS A 146 -22.36 2.23 1.38
CA LYS A 146 -21.62 3.12 0.46
C LYS A 146 -21.56 2.60 -0.99
N GLY A 147 -22.17 1.44 -1.25
CA GLY A 147 -22.28 0.83 -2.57
C GLY A 147 -20.99 0.18 -3.05
N ALA A 148 -20.12 -0.29 -2.15
CA ALA A 148 -18.99 -1.12 -2.55
C ALA A 148 -19.47 -2.50 -3.00
N GLU A 149 -19.03 -2.94 -4.18
CA GLU A 149 -19.42 -4.24 -4.75
C GLU A 149 -18.52 -5.36 -4.26
N TYR A 150 -17.26 -5.03 -3.94
CA TYR A 150 -16.24 -5.95 -3.46
C TYR A 150 -15.56 -5.38 -2.24
N SER A 151 -15.08 -6.26 -1.36
CA SER A 151 -14.16 -5.91 -0.28
C SER A 151 -12.94 -6.82 -0.35
N TYR A 152 -11.74 -6.27 -0.11
CA TYR A 152 -10.52 -7.05 0.00
C TYR A 152 -9.72 -6.71 1.25
N ILE A 153 -8.83 -7.62 1.60
CA ILE A 153 -7.84 -7.50 2.66
C ILE A 153 -6.48 -7.91 2.12
N ALA A 154 -5.42 -7.46 2.80
CA ALA A 154 -4.06 -7.95 2.62
C ALA A 154 -3.55 -8.55 3.94
N THR A 155 -2.89 -9.70 3.90
CA THR A 155 -2.35 -10.36 5.09
C THR A 155 -1.20 -11.30 4.74
N GLU A 156 -0.21 -11.45 5.64
CA GLU A 156 0.85 -12.43 5.44
C GLU A 156 0.29 -13.87 5.46
N ASN A 157 0.80 -14.73 4.58
CA ASN A 157 0.37 -16.13 4.45
C ASN A 157 0.51 -16.94 5.76
N ASP A 158 1.43 -16.57 6.64
CA ASP A 158 1.67 -17.24 7.92
C ASP A 158 0.79 -16.70 9.07
N ASN A 159 0.02 -15.63 8.84
CA ASN A 159 -0.95 -15.09 9.79
C ASN A 159 -2.23 -15.94 9.83
N GLN A 160 -2.12 -17.13 10.38
CA GLN A 160 -3.21 -18.11 10.46
C GLN A 160 -4.46 -17.57 11.16
N ALA A 161 -4.33 -16.62 12.08
CA ALA A 161 -5.47 -16.01 12.75
C ALA A 161 -6.29 -15.12 11.80
N SER A 162 -5.61 -14.31 10.99
CA SER A 162 -6.23 -13.47 9.96
C SER A 162 -6.83 -14.32 8.86
N VAL A 163 -6.05 -15.28 8.32
CA VAL A 163 -6.51 -16.18 7.25
C VAL A 163 -7.78 -16.91 7.64
N LYS A 164 -7.83 -17.55 8.82
CA LYS A 164 -9.04 -18.26 9.29
C LYS A 164 -10.23 -17.34 9.54
N LEU A 165 -10.00 -16.13 10.05
CA LEU A 165 -11.09 -15.17 10.25
C LEU A 165 -11.73 -14.80 8.92
N PHE A 166 -10.92 -14.39 7.95
CA PHE A 166 -11.45 -13.87 6.69
C PHE A 166 -11.93 -14.97 5.75
N ALA A 167 -11.15 -16.05 5.58
CA ALA A 167 -11.52 -17.17 4.73
C ALA A 167 -12.70 -17.96 5.30
N ASP A 168 -12.57 -18.46 6.54
CA ASP A 168 -13.54 -19.42 7.08
C ASP A 168 -14.78 -18.77 7.69
N LYS A 169 -14.66 -17.55 8.24
CA LYS A 169 -15.75 -16.90 9.01
C LYS A 169 -16.41 -15.73 8.29
N CYS A 170 -15.67 -15.02 7.44
CA CYS A 170 -16.19 -13.87 6.71
C CYS A 170 -16.47 -14.15 5.23
N GLY A 171 -16.07 -15.31 4.69
CA GLY A 171 -16.35 -15.70 3.30
C GLY A 171 -15.49 -15.00 2.25
N TYR A 172 -14.27 -14.61 2.61
CA TYR A 172 -13.29 -14.11 1.64
C TYR A 172 -12.60 -15.28 0.97
N SER A 173 -12.25 -15.11 -0.30
CA SER A 173 -11.50 -16.09 -1.08
C SER A 173 -10.13 -15.54 -1.44
N LYS A 174 -9.13 -16.41 -1.59
CA LYS A 174 -7.81 -16.03 -2.09
C LYS A 174 -7.95 -15.39 -3.48
N PHE A 175 -7.32 -14.23 -3.68
CA PHE A 175 -7.48 -13.44 -4.90
C PHE A 175 -6.17 -13.19 -5.64
N ARG A 176 -5.22 -12.51 -4.99
CA ARG A 176 -3.91 -12.18 -5.55
C ARG A 176 -2.82 -12.48 -4.52
N THR A 177 -1.58 -12.61 -4.99
CA THR A 177 -0.41 -12.81 -4.13
C THR A 177 0.74 -11.90 -4.57
N PRO A 178 0.62 -10.57 -4.43
CA PRO A 178 1.71 -9.66 -4.74
C PRO A 178 2.92 -9.87 -3.83
N SER A 179 4.04 -9.27 -4.21
CA SER A 179 5.27 -9.24 -3.44
C SER A 179 5.58 -7.83 -2.98
N ILE A 180 5.83 -7.67 -1.69
CA ILE A 180 6.32 -6.42 -1.11
C ILE A 180 7.84 -6.45 -1.18
N LEU A 181 8.43 -5.54 -1.97
CA LEU A 181 9.86 -5.44 -2.20
C LEU A 181 10.43 -4.24 -1.43
N VAL A 182 11.38 -4.50 -0.51
CA VAL A 182 11.95 -3.46 0.35
C VAL A 182 13.44 -3.29 0.08
N GLN A 183 13.83 -2.06 -0.26
CA GLN A 183 15.20 -1.62 -0.41
C GLN A 183 15.62 -0.77 0.80
N PRO A 184 16.68 -1.15 1.53
CA PRO A 184 17.25 -0.26 2.53
C PRO A 184 17.83 1.01 1.90
N VAL A 185 17.71 2.12 2.61
CA VAL A 185 18.37 3.37 2.24
C VAL A 185 19.77 3.38 2.85
N PHE A 186 20.79 3.30 2.00
CA PHE A 186 22.20 3.25 2.39
C PHE A 186 22.73 4.63 2.83
N ALA A 187 23.86 4.63 3.54
CA ALA A 187 24.53 5.86 3.95
C ALA A 187 25.21 6.58 2.77
N HIS A 188 25.62 5.84 1.74
CA HIS A 188 26.10 6.38 0.47
C HIS A 188 24.94 6.69 -0.51
N ARG A 189 25.23 7.43 -1.59
CA ARG A 189 24.29 7.63 -2.71
C ARG A 189 24.44 6.51 -3.73
N VAL A 190 23.32 5.96 -4.19
CA VAL A 190 23.32 4.98 -5.29
C VAL A 190 23.66 5.68 -6.59
N ARG A 191 24.60 5.12 -7.35
CA ARG A 191 25.00 5.65 -8.65
C ARG A 191 23.92 5.37 -9.70
N VAL A 192 23.29 6.43 -10.20
CA VAL A 192 22.42 6.38 -11.37
C VAL A 192 23.28 6.56 -12.62
N THR A 193 23.06 5.75 -13.67
CA THR A 193 23.86 5.82 -14.90
C THR A 193 23.63 7.14 -15.64
N LYS A 194 24.69 7.74 -16.18
CA LYS A 194 24.61 8.97 -16.99
C LYS A 194 23.97 8.77 -18.37
N ARG A 195 23.68 7.51 -18.75
CA ARG A 195 22.99 7.14 -20.00
C ARG A 195 21.47 7.16 -19.88
N VAL A 196 20.95 7.49 -18.70
CA VAL A 196 19.51 7.60 -18.44
C VAL A 196 19.21 9.04 -18.04
N THR A 197 18.24 9.63 -18.71
CA THR A 197 17.66 10.93 -18.35
C THR A 197 16.39 10.67 -17.56
N ILE A 198 16.30 11.23 -16.35
CA ILE A 198 15.11 11.16 -15.50
C ILE A 198 14.40 12.51 -15.54
N ILE A 199 13.14 12.49 -15.96
CA ILE A 199 12.30 13.68 -16.15
C ILE A 199 11.18 13.62 -15.11
N LYS A 200 11.05 14.67 -14.30
CA LYS A 200 9.89 14.82 -13.41
C LYS A 200 8.72 15.41 -14.20
N LEU A 201 7.58 14.73 -14.18
CA LEU A 201 6.35 15.22 -14.81
C LEU A 201 5.60 16.20 -13.89
N THR A 202 4.84 17.10 -14.50
CA THR A 202 3.81 17.84 -13.76
C THR A 202 2.67 16.88 -13.36
N PRO A 203 1.86 17.19 -12.33
CA PRO A 203 0.71 16.35 -11.96
C PRO A 203 -0.27 16.13 -13.12
N SER A 204 -0.54 17.15 -13.93
CA SER A 204 -1.42 17.07 -15.11
C SER A 204 -0.85 16.13 -16.19
N ASP A 205 0.45 16.26 -16.49
CA ASP A 205 1.12 15.40 -17.46
C ASP A 205 1.15 13.94 -16.99
N ALA A 206 1.43 13.72 -15.69
CA ALA A 206 1.40 12.40 -15.08
C ALA A 206 0.01 11.77 -15.10
N GLU A 207 -1.04 12.55 -14.87
CA GLU A 207 -2.43 12.09 -14.95
C GLU A 207 -2.74 11.61 -16.37
N SER A 208 -2.51 12.48 -17.36
CA SER A 208 -2.73 12.17 -18.77
C SER A 208 -1.96 10.93 -19.20
N PHE A 209 -0.72 10.80 -18.73
CA PHE A 209 0.13 9.64 -18.96
C PHE A 209 -0.46 8.35 -18.38
N TYR A 210 -0.77 8.36 -17.08
CA TYR A 210 -1.31 7.19 -16.40
C TYR A 210 -2.67 6.78 -16.94
N ARG A 211 -3.59 7.71 -17.20
CA ARG A 211 -4.89 7.37 -17.81
C ARG A 211 -4.71 6.74 -19.19
N ARG A 212 -3.76 7.22 -20.00
CA ARG A 212 -3.50 6.67 -21.33
C ARG A 212 -2.90 5.26 -21.29
N ARG A 213 -1.96 5.00 -20.38
CA ARG A 213 -1.15 3.77 -20.38
C ARG A 213 -1.58 2.72 -19.36
N PHE A 214 -2.24 3.13 -18.27
CA PHE A 214 -2.52 2.29 -17.10
C PHE A 214 -4.01 2.15 -16.79
N SER A 215 -4.91 2.87 -17.49
CA SER A 215 -6.34 2.85 -17.16
C SER A 215 -6.96 1.46 -17.13
N THR A 216 -6.48 0.53 -17.95
CA THR A 216 -6.95 -0.86 -18.00
C THR A 216 -6.19 -1.82 -17.11
N ILE A 217 -5.22 -1.34 -16.32
CA ILE A 217 -4.49 -2.17 -15.34
C ILE A 217 -5.40 -2.39 -14.13
N GLU A 218 -5.37 -3.61 -13.61
CA GLU A 218 -6.16 -4.01 -12.44
C GLU A 218 -5.84 -3.11 -11.23
N PHE A 219 -6.86 -2.74 -10.47
CA PHE A 219 -6.79 -1.81 -9.33
C PHE A 219 -6.45 -0.34 -9.65
N PHE A 220 -6.32 0.04 -10.93
CA PHE A 220 -6.04 1.43 -11.29
C PHE A 220 -7.15 2.38 -10.77
N PRO A 221 -6.82 3.41 -9.97
CA PRO A 221 -7.82 4.29 -9.38
C PRO A 221 -8.42 5.21 -10.43
N ARG A 222 -9.75 5.32 -10.43
CA ARG A 222 -10.47 6.24 -11.33
C ARG A 222 -10.10 7.69 -11.06
N ASP A 223 -9.79 8.02 -9.81
CA ASP A 223 -9.40 9.34 -9.29
C ASP A 223 -7.88 9.51 -9.15
N ILE A 224 -7.10 8.96 -10.09
CA ILE A 224 -5.63 9.06 -10.08
C ILE A 224 -5.11 10.51 -9.93
N ASP A 225 -5.85 11.49 -10.44
CA ASP A 225 -5.59 12.93 -10.26
C ASP A 225 -5.46 13.33 -8.79
N SER A 226 -6.34 12.80 -7.94
CA SER A 226 -6.36 13.11 -6.50
C SER A 226 -5.16 12.50 -5.78
N VAL A 227 -4.65 11.37 -6.26
CA VAL A 227 -3.39 10.78 -5.78
C VAL A 227 -2.20 11.64 -6.20
N LEU A 228 -2.14 12.04 -7.47
CA LEU A 228 -1.01 12.78 -8.03
C LEU A 228 -0.87 14.21 -7.47
N ASN A 229 -2.00 14.85 -7.15
CA ASN A 229 -2.04 16.19 -6.57
C ASN A 229 -1.90 16.21 -5.04
N ASN A 230 -1.88 15.04 -4.38
CA ASN A 230 -1.70 14.97 -2.94
C ASN A 230 -0.28 15.43 -2.54
N LYS A 231 -0.17 16.19 -1.44
CA LYS A 231 1.11 16.65 -0.88
C LYS A 231 2.10 15.52 -0.55
N LEU A 232 1.61 14.31 -0.33
CA LEU A 232 2.43 13.11 -0.05
C LEU A 232 3.03 12.53 -1.34
N ASN A 233 2.50 12.87 -2.51
CA ASN A 233 3.13 12.51 -3.78
C ASN A 233 4.34 13.41 -4.05
N LEU A 234 5.54 12.86 -3.97
CA LEU A 234 6.79 13.59 -4.20
C LEU A 234 7.05 13.85 -5.69
N GLY A 235 6.38 13.08 -6.56
CA GLY A 235 6.39 13.28 -8.01
C GLY A 235 6.27 11.98 -8.79
N THR A 236 6.04 12.14 -10.08
CA THR A 236 6.09 11.08 -11.09
C THR A 236 7.31 11.32 -11.97
N PHE A 237 8.08 10.27 -12.22
CA PHE A 237 9.37 10.35 -12.89
C PHE A 237 9.40 9.37 -14.05
N ILE A 238 9.73 9.87 -15.24
CA ILE A 238 9.98 9.06 -16.44
C ILE A 238 11.48 8.93 -16.67
N ALA A 239 11.94 7.73 -17.01
CA ALA A 239 13.29 7.46 -17.46
C ALA A 239 13.32 7.09 -18.95
N VAL A 240 14.20 7.75 -19.69
CA VAL A 240 14.50 7.50 -21.10
C VAL A 240 16.01 7.48 -21.33
N ALA A 241 16.44 7.02 -22.50
CA ALA A 241 17.85 7.08 -22.88
C ALA A 241 18.33 8.54 -22.99
N THR A 242 19.57 8.81 -22.60
CA THR A 242 20.17 10.14 -22.78
C THR A 242 20.40 10.42 -24.26
N GLY A 243 20.00 11.62 -24.73
CA GLY A 243 20.16 12.04 -26.12
C GLY A 243 18.97 11.74 -27.05
N THR A 244 17.93 11.02 -26.59
CA THR A 244 16.70 10.81 -27.37
C THR A 244 15.73 12.01 -27.34
N ASN A 245 16.08 13.07 -26.60
CA ASN A 245 15.28 14.28 -26.51
C ASN A 245 15.87 15.33 -27.47
N SER A 246 15.16 15.66 -28.54
CA SER A 246 15.48 16.83 -29.36
C SER A 246 15.25 18.11 -28.54
N ALA A 247 16.06 19.15 -28.74
CA ALA A 247 15.90 20.46 -28.10
C ALA A 247 14.51 21.12 -28.35
N GLU A 248 13.74 20.62 -29.33
CA GLU A 248 12.39 21.07 -29.69
C GLU A 248 11.26 20.34 -28.93
N SER A 249 11.55 19.22 -28.24
CA SER A 249 10.54 18.50 -27.45
C SER A 249 10.64 18.94 -25.98
N CYS A 250 9.76 19.82 -25.52
CA CYS A 250 9.64 20.14 -24.11
C CYS A 250 9.45 18.84 -23.30
N PRO A 251 10.44 18.41 -22.48
CA PRO A 251 10.35 17.16 -21.74
C PRO A 251 9.15 17.21 -20.78
N GLY A 252 8.24 16.25 -20.93
CA GLY A 252 6.99 16.21 -20.15
C GLY A 252 5.75 16.79 -20.85
N SER A 253 5.89 17.52 -21.96
CA SER A 253 4.73 18.02 -22.73
C SER A 253 3.87 16.89 -23.30
N GLU A 254 2.59 17.15 -23.56
CA GLU A 254 1.67 16.16 -24.14
C GLU A 254 2.19 15.53 -25.44
N ARG A 255 2.90 16.31 -26.27
CA ARG A 255 3.51 15.82 -27.52
C ARG A 255 4.63 14.81 -27.25
N PHE A 256 5.46 15.04 -26.24
CA PHE A 256 6.51 14.10 -25.82
C PHE A 256 5.89 12.81 -25.25
N LEU A 257 4.82 12.92 -24.46
CA LEU A 257 4.13 11.76 -23.89
C LEU A 257 3.30 10.99 -24.93
N ALA A 258 2.91 11.64 -26.04
CA ALA A 258 2.30 10.98 -27.19
C ALA A 258 3.31 10.15 -27.98
N ASN A 259 4.53 10.67 -28.15
CA ASN A 259 5.58 10.04 -28.96
C ASN A 259 6.80 9.70 -28.08
N LEU A 260 6.59 8.82 -27.10
CA LEU A 260 7.70 8.37 -26.27
C LEU A 260 8.72 7.57 -27.10
N PRO A 261 10.02 7.62 -26.73
CA PRO A 261 11.03 6.74 -27.30
C PRO A 261 10.66 5.26 -27.16
N GLU A 262 11.24 4.40 -28.01
CA GLU A 262 10.99 2.95 -28.03
C GLU A 262 11.12 2.31 -26.64
N SER A 263 12.12 2.73 -25.86
CA SER A 263 12.28 2.32 -24.47
C SER A 263 12.00 3.47 -23.51
N TRP A 264 11.18 3.20 -22.49
CA TRP A 264 10.90 4.13 -21.41
C TRP A 264 10.50 3.37 -20.14
N ALA A 265 10.59 4.02 -18.98
CA ALA A 265 9.99 3.55 -17.73
C ALA A 265 9.40 4.71 -16.93
N VAL A 266 8.45 4.43 -16.05
CA VAL A 266 7.83 5.40 -15.15
C VAL A 266 7.69 4.81 -13.75
N LEU A 267 7.78 5.67 -12.74
CA LEU A 267 7.23 5.40 -11.40
C LEU A 267 6.90 6.71 -10.70
N SER A 268 6.09 6.62 -9.65
CA SER A 268 5.81 7.70 -8.72
C SER A 268 6.30 7.38 -7.32
N VAL A 269 6.56 8.41 -6.52
CA VAL A 269 7.08 8.26 -5.14
C VAL A 269 6.12 8.90 -4.15
N TRP A 270 5.66 8.12 -3.18
CA TRP A 270 4.79 8.55 -2.09
C TRP A 270 5.54 8.62 -0.76
N ASN A 271 5.27 9.65 0.03
CA ASN A 271 5.95 9.94 1.29
C ASN A 271 5.18 9.38 2.49
N CYS A 272 5.41 8.12 2.86
CA CYS A 272 4.80 7.51 4.04
C CYS A 272 5.41 8.00 5.36
N LYS A 273 6.65 8.54 5.35
CA LYS A 273 7.33 9.04 6.56
C LYS A 273 6.52 10.07 7.34
N ASP A 274 5.75 10.90 6.63
CA ASP A 274 4.92 11.95 7.24
C ASP A 274 3.52 11.44 7.66
N VAL A 275 3.25 10.15 7.44
CA VAL A 275 2.00 9.45 7.80
C VAL A 275 2.25 8.54 9.00
N PHE A 276 3.29 7.70 8.94
CA PHE A 276 3.69 6.81 10.03
C PHE A 276 5.20 6.54 9.99
N LYS A 277 5.73 6.02 11.09
CA LYS A 277 7.10 5.50 11.18
C LYS A 277 7.09 4.03 11.54
N LEU A 278 8.16 3.36 11.15
CA LEU A 278 8.41 1.97 11.49
C LEU A 278 9.55 1.87 12.48
N GLU A 279 9.57 0.83 13.30
CA GLU A 279 10.68 0.52 14.20
C GLU A 279 10.87 -0.99 14.29
N VAL A 280 12.09 -1.48 14.05
CA VAL A 280 12.44 -2.88 14.25
C VAL A 280 12.83 -3.09 15.70
N ARG A 281 12.02 -3.86 16.44
CA ARG A 281 12.26 -4.24 17.84
C ARG A 281 12.69 -5.70 17.94
N GLY A 282 13.20 -6.09 19.12
CA GLY A 282 13.66 -7.45 19.39
C GLY A 282 15.07 -7.81 18.90
N ALA A 283 15.82 -6.88 18.30
CA ALA A 283 17.21 -7.13 17.89
C ALA A 283 18.18 -7.16 19.08
N SER A 284 19.10 -8.15 19.10
CA SER A 284 20.16 -8.25 20.11
C SER A 284 21.15 -7.07 20.04
N ARG A 285 21.81 -6.75 21.16
CA ARG A 285 22.82 -5.67 21.22
C ARG A 285 23.92 -5.85 20.18
N VAL A 286 24.39 -7.08 19.97
CA VAL A 286 25.41 -7.41 18.97
C VAL A 286 24.95 -7.07 17.56
N ARG A 287 23.72 -7.43 17.18
CA ARG A 287 23.15 -7.08 15.86
C ARG A 287 23.03 -5.58 15.67
N LYS A 288 22.59 -4.85 16.71
CA LYS A 288 22.49 -3.38 16.67
C LYS A 288 23.86 -2.72 16.47
N VAL A 289 24.89 -3.19 17.19
CA VAL A 289 26.27 -2.69 17.05
C VAL A 289 26.81 -3.01 15.65
N PHE A 290 26.65 -4.25 15.17
CA PHE A 290 27.10 -4.64 13.83
C PHE A 290 26.46 -3.77 12.74
N ALA A 291 25.14 -3.59 12.78
CA ALA A 291 24.43 -2.71 11.84
C ALA A 291 24.97 -1.27 11.90
N LYS A 292 25.15 -0.72 13.10
CA LYS A 292 25.75 0.61 13.28
C LYS A 292 27.15 0.68 12.66
N THR A 293 27.99 -0.33 12.85
CA THR A 293 29.34 -0.39 12.25
C THR A 293 29.26 -0.41 10.73
N THR A 294 28.39 -1.22 10.13
CA THR A 294 28.24 -1.26 8.65
C THR A 294 27.90 0.12 8.07
N ARG A 295 27.05 0.91 8.75
CA ARG A 295 26.74 2.29 8.32
C ARG A 295 27.89 3.25 8.50
N LEU A 296 28.65 3.13 9.59
CA LEU A 296 29.80 4.00 9.83
C LEU A 296 30.88 3.79 8.76
N VAL A 297 31.15 2.53 8.41
CA VAL A 297 32.08 2.18 7.34
C VAL A 297 31.56 2.69 5.98
N ASP A 298 30.28 2.49 5.67
CA ASP A 298 29.67 2.97 4.43
C ASP A 298 29.70 4.51 4.31
N ARG A 299 29.53 5.21 5.44
CA ARG A 299 29.67 6.68 5.50
C ARG A 299 31.11 7.15 5.34
N ALA A 300 32.08 6.41 5.89
CA ALA A 300 33.50 6.75 5.81
C ALA A 300 34.11 6.43 4.43
N LEU A 301 33.65 5.37 3.78
CA LEU A 301 34.17 4.85 2.52
C LEU A 301 33.06 4.74 1.45
N PRO A 302 32.37 5.84 1.08
CA PRO A 302 31.18 5.80 0.22
C PRO A 302 31.45 5.29 -1.21
N TRP A 303 32.71 5.31 -1.66
CA TRP A 303 33.11 4.75 -2.96
C TRP A 303 33.03 3.22 -3.02
N LEU A 304 33.03 2.54 -1.87
CA LEU A 304 32.87 1.08 -1.79
C LEU A 304 31.41 0.63 -2.00
N GLN A 305 30.45 1.56 -1.97
CA GLN A 305 29.02 1.30 -2.15
C GLN A 305 28.51 0.13 -1.28
N LEU A 306 28.88 0.15 0.00
CA LEU A 306 28.58 -0.95 0.90
C LEU A 306 27.07 -1.03 1.15
N PRO A 307 26.44 -2.21 1.02
CA PRO A 307 25.02 -2.39 1.31
C PRO A 307 24.79 -2.36 2.84
N SER A 308 24.84 -1.17 3.42
CA SER A 308 24.75 -0.95 4.87
C SER A 308 23.32 -1.07 5.39
N VAL A 309 23.17 -1.52 6.65
CA VAL A 309 21.85 -1.62 7.29
C VAL A 309 21.46 -0.23 7.83
N PRO A 310 20.36 0.40 7.40
CA PRO A 310 19.94 1.71 7.90
C PRO A 310 19.64 1.70 9.40
N GLU A 311 19.43 2.87 9.99
CA GLU A 311 19.00 2.95 11.39
C GLU A 311 17.53 2.54 11.52
N VAL A 312 17.29 1.23 11.49
CA VAL A 312 15.96 0.62 11.57
C VAL A 312 15.53 0.29 13.01
N PHE A 313 16.43 0.42 14.00
CA PHE A 313 16.13 0.12 15.41
C PHE A 313 15.65 1.34 16.20
N ARG A 314 15.46 2.47 15.52
CA ARG A 314 14.76 3.66 15.98
C ARG A 314 13.66 3.99 14.96
N PRO A 315 12.63 4.77 15.33
CA PRO A 315 11.58 5.16 14.38
C PRO A 315 12.16 5.73 13.07
N PHE A 316 11.87 5.07 11.96
CA PHE A 316 12.31 5.43 10.62
C PHE A 316 11.12 5.56 9.65
N GLY A 317 11.23 6.48 8.70
CA GLY A 317 10.24 6.64 7.64
C GLY A 317 10.53 5.78 6.41
N LEU A 318 9.55 5.69 5.52
CA LEU A 318 9.72 5.06 4.21
C LEU A 318 9.12 5.90 3.10
N HIS A 319 9.66 5.73 1.89
CA HIS A 319 8.97 6.13 0.66
C HIS A 319 8.41 4.89 -0.03
N PHE A 320 7.18 5.00 -0.51
CA PHE A 320 6.51 3.95 -1.27
C PHE A 320 6.54 4.28 -2.77
N LEU A 321 6.95 3.32 -3.60
CA LEU A 321 6.95 3.47 -5.06
C LEU A 321 5.67 2.84 -5.61
N TYR A 322 4.97 3.59 -6.45
CA TYR A 322 3.71 3.16 -7.07
C TYR A 322 3.65 3.58 -8.54
N GLY A 323 2.67 3.06 -9.28
CA GLY A 323 2.51 3.35 -10.71
C GLY A 323 3.69 2.89 -11.56
N LEU A 324 4.34 1.79 -11.20
CA LEU A 324 5.49 1.26 -11.94
C LEU A 324 5.06 0.78 -13.32
N GLY A 325 5.77 1.20 -14.36
CA GLY A 325 5.61 0.64 -15.68
C GLY A 325 6.72 1.01 -16.64
N GLY A 326 6.64 0.52 -17.87
CA GLY A 326 7.64 0.76 -18.89
C GLY A 326 7.38 -0.04 -20.15
N GLU A 327 8.16 0.24 -21.19
CA GLU A 327 8.08 -0.43 -22.48
C GLU A 327 9.46 -0.47 -23.12
N GLY A 328 9.64 -1.41 -24.05
CA GLY A 328 10.87 -1.57 -24.81
C GLY A 328 11.98 -2.35 -24.09
N PRO A 329 13.04 -2.71 -24.83
CA PRO A 329 14.11 -3.60 -24.37
C PRO A 329 14.95 -3.04 -23.20
N LEU A 330 14.98 -1.72 -22.99
CA LEU A 330 15.73 -1.09 -21.91
C LEU A 330 14.89 -0.76 -20.67
N SER A 331 13.59 -1.03 -20.69
CA SER A 331 12.64 -0.69 -19.61
C SER A 331 13.10 -1.17 -18.22
N VAL A 332 13.56 -2.41 -18.08
CA VAL A 332 14.06 -2.95 -16.80
C VAL A 332 15.27 -2.17 -16.28
N LYS A 333 16.19 -1.74 -17.17
CA LYS A 333 17.35 -0.90 -16.80
C LYS A 333 16.90 0.50 -16.37
N PHE A 334 15.86 1.02 -17.01
CA PHE A 334 15.28 2.33 -16.67
C PHE A 334 14.53 2.28 -15.33
N VAL A 335 13.77 1.22 -15.04
CA VAL A 335 13.19 0.98 -13.71
C VAL A 335 14.29 0.94 -12.64
N LYS A 336 15.38 0.21 -12.88
CA LYS A 336 16.52 0.17 -11.95
C LYS A 336 17.12 1.56 -11.69
N ALA A 337 17.24 2.38 -12.74
CA ALA A 337 17.70 3.77 -12.61
C ALA A 337 16.72 4.62 -11.80
N LEU A 338 15.42 4.49 -12.03
CA LEU A 338 14.37 5.17 -11.25
C LEU A 338 14.36 4.74 -9.78
N CYS A 339 14.52 3.45 -9.48
CA CYS A 339 14.67 2.96 -8.09
C CYS A 339 15.92 3.56 -7.43
N GLY A 340 17.05 3.65 -8.14
CA GLY A 340 18.26 4.32 -7.64
C GLY A 340 18.05 5.81 -7.36
N PHE A 341 17.29 6.49 -8.22
CA PHE A 341 16.89 7.88 -7.99
C PHE A 341 15.97 8.01 -6.76
N ALA A 342 14.94 7.16 -6.65
CA ALA A 342 14.01 7.18 -5.53
C ALA A 342 14.68 6.85 -4.18
N HIS A 343 15.66 5.94 -4.18
CA HIS A 343 16.55 5.68 -3.05
C HIS A 343 17.29 6.96 -2.61
N ASN A 344 17.90 7.68 -3.55
CA ASN A 344 18.61 8.92 -3.23
C ASN A 344 17.68 10.02 -2.71
N LEU A 345 16.47 10.13 -3.27
CA LEU A 345 15.42 11.03 -2.77
C LEU A 345 14.98 10.65 -1.34
N ALA A 346 14.81 9.36 -1.07
CA ALA A 346 14.49 8.84 0.27
C ALA A 346 15.60 9.15 1.28
N LYS A 347 16.87 9.02 0.87
CA LYS A 347 18.04 9.38 1.67
C LYS A 347 18.06 10.87 2.02
N GLU A 348 17.83 11.74 1.04
CA GLU A 348 17.76 13.20 1.25
C GLU A 348 16.64 13.58 2.22
N ARG A 349 15.53 12.84 2.22
CA ARG A 349 14.41 13.04 3.14
C ARG A 349 14.53 12.27 4.47
N GLY A 350 15.63 11.56 4.69
CA GLY A 350 15.87 10.83 5.94
C GLY A 350 14.98 9.60 6.15
N CYS A 351 14.55 8.95 5.08
CA CYS A 351 13.86 7.67 5.15
C CYS A 351 14.87 6.53 5.35
N GLY A 352 14.45 5.48 6.07
CA GLY A 352 15.26 4.28 6.31
C GLY A 352 15.12 3.25 5.19
N VAL A 353 13.98 3.21 4.51
CA VAL A 353 13.72 2.23 3.43
C VAL A 353 12.92 2.86 2.29
N VAL A 354 13.01 2.25 1.12
CA VAL A 354 12.09 2.42 0.00
C VAL A 354 11.36 1.10 -0.20
N ALA A 355 10.05 1.12 -0.36
CA ALA A 355 9.24 -0.07 -0.56
C ALA A 355 8.37 0.07 -1.81
N THR A 356 8.01 -1.06 -2.39
CA THR A 356 6.99 -1.14 -3.44
C THR A 356 6.29 -2.47 -3.35
N GLU A 357 5.07 -2.55 -3.83
CA GLU A 357 4.31 -3.78 -3.91
C GLU A 357 3.93 -4.02 -5.38
N VAL A 358 4.23 -5.21 -5.87
CA VAL A 358 4.04 -5.58 -7.28
C VAL A 358 3.39 -6.94 -7.38
N SER A 359 2.67 -7.21 -8.48
CA SER A 359 2.13 -8.54 -8.73
C SER A 359 3.25 -9.59 -8.80
N SER A 360 2.90 -10.87 -8.58
CA SER A 360 3.87 -11.96 -8.72
C SER A 360 4.44 -12.08 -10.14
N GLY A 361 3.66 -11.70 -11.15
CA GLY A 361 4.02 -11.73 -12.57
C GLY A 361 4.65 -10.45 -13.11
N GLU A 362 4.95 -9.47 -12.27
CA GLU A 362 5.44 -8.15 -12.70
C GLU A 362 6.79 -8.25 -13.42
N PRO A 363 6.88 -7.95 -14.74
CA PRO A 363 8.15 -8.03 -15.49
C PRO A 363 9.23 -7.09 -14.92
N PHE A 364 8.85 -5.94 -14.34
CA PHE A 364 9.80 -4.99 -13.79
C PHE A 364 10.42 -5.42 -12.47
N ARG A 365 9.95 -6.51 -11.85
CA ARG A 365 10.56 -7.08 -10.63
C ARG A 365 12.06 -7.29 -10.74
N LEU A 366 12.56 -7.66 -11.94
CA LEU A 366 13.99 -7.85 -12.22
C LEU A 366 14.81 -6.56 -12.10
N GLY A 367 14.16 -5.40 -12.27
CA GLY A 367 14.77 -4.08 -12.19
C GLY A 367 14.73 -3.45 -10.80
N ILE A 368 13.94 -4.00 -9.86
CA ILE A 368 13.70 -3.41 -8.53
C ILE A 368 14.72 -3.95 -7.52
N PRO A 369 15.72 -3.15 -7.08
CA PRO A 369 16.67 -3.58 -6.06
C PRO A 369 15.94 -3.76 -4.72
N HIS A 370 16.16 -4.87 -4.02
CA HIS A 370 15.55 -5.13 -2.72
C HIS A 370 16.35 -6.15 -1.92
N TRP A 371 16.10 -6.23 -0.62
CA TRP A 371 16.67 -7.26 0.25
C TRP A 371 15.62 -8.30 0.61
N ARG A 372 15.85 -9.55 0.19
CA ARG A 372 14.92 -10.67 0.45
C ARG A 372 14.51 -10.83 1.92
N ARG A 373 15.40 -10.49 2.86
CA ARG A 373 15.13 -10.58 4.31
C ARG A 373 14.15 -9.52 4.83
N LEU A 374 13.95 -8.43 4.10
CA LEU A 374 13.03 -7.35 4.45
C LEU A 374 11.77 -7.34 3.57
N SER A 375 11.80 -8.07 2.46
CA SER A 375 10.70 -8.22 1.52
C SER A 375 9.76 -9.35 1.92
N CYS A 376 8.48 -9.21 1.56
CA CYS A 376 7.50 -10.29 1.59
C CYS A 376 7.39 -10.89 0.19
N ALA A 377 7.66 -12.19 0.04
CA ALA A 377 7.61 -12.86 -1.26
C ALA A 377 6.16 -13.05 -1.74
N GLU A 378 5.23 -13.33 -0.83
CA GLU A 378 3.82 -13.56 -1.15
C GLU A 378 2.97 -12.96 -0.03
N ASP A 379 2.46 -11.76 -0.26
CA ASP A 379 1.41 -11.16 0.56
C ASP A 379 0.05 -11.66 0.06
N LEU A 380 -0.81 -12.17 0.94
CA LEU A 380 -2.07 -12.77 0.55
C LEU A 380 -3.16 -11.71 0.48
N TRP A 381 -3.64 -11.43 -0.72
CA TRP A 381 -4.83 -10.64 -0.91
C TRP A 381 -6.04 -11.57 -0.99
N CYS A 382 -7.01 -11.36 -0.11
CA CYS A 382 -8.28 -12.07 -0.14
C CYS A 382 -9.40 -11.09 -0.51
N ILE A 383 -10.36 -11.53 -1.32
CA ILE A 383 -11.48 -10.72 -1.79
C ILE A 383 -12.82 -11.42 -1.51
N LYS A 384 -13.85 -10.60 -1.30
CA LYS A 384 -15.23 -11.00 -1.15
C LYS A 384 -16.11 -10.09 -2.00
N ARG A 385 -17.09 -10.68 -2.70
CA ARG A 385 -18.18 -9.93 -3.32
C ARG A 385 -19.23 -9.60 -2.26
N LEU A 386 -19.61 -8.32 -2.16
CA LEU A 386 -20.58 -7.83 -1.18
C LEU A 386 -22.00 -7.70 -1.73
N GLY A 387 -22.15 -7.51 -3.04
CA GLY A 387 -23.45 -7.34 -3.70
C GLY A 387 -24.13 -8.66 -4.07
N GLU A 388 -25.44 -8.76 -3.79
CA GLU A 388 -26.27 -9.95 -4.04
C GLU A 388 -27.07 -9.89 -5.37
N GLY A 389 -27.08 -8.73 -6.03
CA GLY A 389 -27.78 -8.52 -7.30
C GLY A 389 -27.01 -9.07 -8.50
N TYR A 390 -27.55 -10.13 -9.11
CA TYR A 390 -27.02 -10.75 -10.32
C TYR A 390 -27.03 -9.78 -11.51
N SER A 391 -25.86 -9.34 -11.93
CA SER A 391 -25.54 -9.22 -13.36
C SER A 391 -24.06 -9.51 -13.53
N ASP A 392 -23.73 -10.58 -14.25
CA ASP A 392 -22.39 -10.79 -14.77
C ASP A 392 -22.21 -9.75 -15.88
N GLY A 393 -21.86 -8.52 -15.48
CA GLY A 393 -21.46 -7.48 -16.41
C GLY A 393 -20.28 -7.94 -17.28
N SER A 394 -19.67 -7.04 -18.05
CA SER A 394 -18.61 -7.42 -19.00
C SER A 394 -17.38 -8.14 -18.42
N VAL A 395 -17.23 -8.19 -17.09
CA VAL A 395 -16.11 -8.83 -16.37
C VAL A 395 -16.53 -10.13 -15.67
N GLY A 396 -17.84 -10.39 -15.52
CA GLY A 396 -18.34 -11.47 -14.67
C GLY A 396 -17.98 -11.27 -13.20
N ASP A 397 -17.86 -12.37 -12.46
CA ASP A 397 -17.41 -12.38 -11.06
C ASP A 397 -15.90 -12.12 -10.97
N TRP A 398 -15.53 -10.87 -10.65
CA TRP A 398 -14.12 -10.46 -10.58
C TRP A 398 -13.33 -11.30 -9.57
N THR A 399 -13.97 -11.82 -8.51
CA THR A 399 -13.28 -12.65 -7.49
C THR A 399 -12.69 -13.94 -8.06
N LYS A 400 -13.21 -14.42 -9.19
CA LYS A 400 -12.78 -15.64 -9.89
C LYS A 400 -11.85 -15.37 -11.06
N SER A 401 -11.53 -14.10 -11.33
CA SER A 401 -10.67 -13.72 -12.45
C SER A 401 -9.22 -14.19 -12.22
N PRO A 402 -8.53 -14.64 -13.28
CA PRO A 402 -7.12 -15.00 -13.19
C PRO A 402 -6.26 -13.76 -12.91
N PRO A 403 -5.12 -13.91 -12.22
CA PRO A 403 -4.21 -12.80 -11.96
C PRO A 403 -3.62 -12.25 -13.27
N GLY A 404 -3.61 -10.93 -13.41
CA GLY A 404 -2.92 -10.24 -14.50
C GLY A 404 -1.39 -10.18 -14.31
N MET A 405 -0.68 -9.68 -15.32
CA MET A 405 0.77 -9.47 -15.23
C MET A 405 1.14 -8.33 -14.28
N SER A 406 0.30 -7.30 -14.15
CA SER A 406 0.56 -6.12 -13.33
C SER A 406 -0.70 -5.70 -12.60
N ILE A 407 -0.51 -5.09 -11.43
CA ILE A 407 -1.56 -4.47 -10.62
C ILE A 407 -1.12 -3.06 -10.25
N PHE A 408 -2.06 -2.14 -10.09
CA PHE A 408 -1.79 -0.82 -9.56
C PHE A 408 -2.05 -0.80 -8.05
N VAL A 409 -1.01 -0.60 -7.25
CA VAL A 409 -1.16 -0.46 -5.80
C VAL A 409 -1.39 1.03 -5.46
N ASP A 410 -2.51 1.31 -4.79
CA ASP A 410 -2.89 2.67 -4.42
C ASP A 410 -2.02 3.13 -3.23
N PRO A 411 -1.19 4.16 -3.38
CA PRO A 411 -0.28 4.57 -2.32
C PRO A 411 -0.99 5.12 -1.08
N ARG A 412 -2.29 5.46 -1.17
CA ARG A 412 -3.09 5.95 -0.05
C ARG A 412 -3.36 4.89 1.02
N GLU A 413 -3.08 3.63 0.73
CA GLU A 413 -3.24 2.49 1.64
C GLU A 413 -2.04 2.28 2.57
N PHE A 414 -0.99 3.08 2.37
CA PHE A 414 0.24 3.06 3.14
C PHE A 414 0.24 4.16 4.18
#